data_AF-A0A367IEF2-F1
#
_entry.id   AF-A0A367IEF2-F1
#
_cell.length_a   1.000
_cell.length_b   1.000
_cell.length_c   1.000
_cell.angle_alpha   90.00
_cell.angle_beta   90.00
_cell.angle_gamma   90.00
#
_symmetry.space_group_name_H-M   'P 1'
#
loop_
_entity.id
_entity.type
_entity.pdbx_description
1 polymer ?
#
loop_
_entity_poly.entity_id
_entity_poly.type
_entity_poly.pdbx_seq_one_letter_code
_entity_poly.pdbx_strand_id
1 'polypeptide(L)'
;MIDNYNIKLNHSRKPMSNEFRFLGLTIPNLAMLSGSILILWGFFSYIASDSGSITALIPSFFGVPLLILGFLSIRNESNKHHYMHASMIVALISVLGGFRIFQIEDASNLTLASHLILLVVGIIFMVGGILSFRHARKLRESLGE
;
A
#
# COMPACT_ATOMS: atom_id res chain seq x y z
N MET A 1 41.57 6.22 -43.14
CA MET A 1 41.53 4.74 -43.09
C MET A 1 40.58 4.37 -41.96
N ILE A 2 39.34 4.07 -42.37
CA ILE A 2 38.19 3.43 -41.73
C ILE A 2 38.24 3.14 -40.22
N ASP A 3 37.24 3.72 -39.54
CA ASP A 3 36.70 3.37 -38.21
C ASP A 3 36.47 1.87 -38.01
N ASN A 4 36.54 1.41 -36.76
CA ASN A 4 35.58 0.48 -36.11
C ASN A 4 36.24 -0.27 -34.93
N TYR A 5 36.38 0.41 -33.79
CA TYR A 5 36.45 -0.29 -32.51
C TYR A 5 35.02 -0.71 -32.13
N ASN A 6 34.66 -1.91 -32.56
CA ASN A 6 33.45 -2.63 -32.16
C ASN A 6 33.48 -2.93 -30.65
N ILE A 7 33.09 -1.97 -29.83
CA ILE A 7 32.71 -2.23 -28.44
C ILE A 7 31.26 -2.75 -28.50
N LYS A 8 31.11 -4.07 -28.53
CA LYS A 8 29.85 -4.71 -28.16
C LYS A 8 29.56 -4.35 -26.70
N LEU A 9 28.79 -3.29 -26.49
CA LEU A 9 28.16 -3.00 -25.21
C LEU A 9 27.21 -4.17 -24.93
N ASN A 10 27.67 -5.09 -24.09
CA ASN A 10 26.86 -6.16 -23.54
C ASN A 10 25.82 -5.49 -22.63
N HIS A 11 24.67 -5.11 -23.20
CA HIS A 11 23.57 -4.46 -22.51
C HIS A 11 22.77 -5.48 -21.71
N SER A 12 23.45 -6.14 -20.76
CA SER A 12 22.82 -6.95 -19.73
C SER A 12 23.30 -6.52 -18.35
N ARG A 13 23.42 -5.20 -18.14
CA ARG A 13 23.09 -4.64 -16.84
C ARG A 13 21.61 -4.34 -16.87
N LYS A 14 20.80 -5.18 -16.24
CA LYS A 14 19.51 -4.74 -15.70
C LYS A 14 19.84 -3.46 -14.91
N PRO A 15 19.42 -2.25 -15.32
CA PRO A 15 19.69 -1.08 -14.50
C PRO A 15 19.15 -1.41 -13.11
N MET A 16 19.94 -1.16 -12.06
CA MET A 16 19.41 -1.17 -10.70
C MET A 16 18.18 -0.27 -10.74
N SER A 17 16.99 -0.87 -10.62
CA SER A 17 15.74 -0.16 -10.86
C SER A 17 15.70 1.05 -9.94
N ASN A 18 15.62 2.26 -10.50
CA ASN A 18 15.28 3.50 -9.76
C ASN A 18 13.84 3.44 -9.20
N GLU A 19 13.31 2.24 -8.99
CA GLU A 19 11.99 2.01 -8.46
C GLU A 19 12.05 2.12 -6.94
N PHE A 20 11.28 3.06 -6.41
CA PHE A 20 11.16 3.27 -4.97
C PHE A 20 10.69 1.99 -4.27
N ARG A 21 11.43 1.60 -3.24
CA ARG A 21 11.08 0.47 -2.38
C ARG A 21 10.95 0.91 -0.94
N PHE A 22 9.88 0.46 -0.29
CA PHE A 22 9.63 0.63 1.13
C PHE A 22 9.59 -0.75 1.77
N LEU A 23 10.42 -0.99 2.79
CA LEU A 23 10.59 -2.33 3.40
C LEU A 23 10.98 -3.42 2.38
N GLY A 24 11.72 -3.06 1.33
CA GLY A 24 12.11 -3.97 0.25
C GLY A 24 11.02 -4.24 -0.80
N LEU A 25 9.81 -3.72 -0.60
CA LEU A 25 8.64 -3.88 -1.47
C LEU A 25 8.38 -2.63 -2.32
N THR A 26 7.85 -2.81 -3.52
CA THR A 26 7.31 -1.69 -4.31
C THR A 26 6.00 -1.20 -3.67
N ILE A 27 5.59 0.05 -3.92
CA ILE A 27 4.31 0.56 -3.39
C ILE A 27 3.09 -0.28 -3.82
N PRO A 28 2.98 -0.77 -5.07
CA PRO A 28 1.91 -1.70 -5.44
C PRO A 28 1.86 -2.94 -4.56
N ASN A 29 3.02 -3.55 -4.32
CA ASN A 29 3.13 -4.75 -3.51
C ASN A 29 2.82 -4.44 -2.03
N LEU A 30 3.22 -3.27 -1.54
CA LEU A 30 2.86 -2.80 -0.21
C LEU A 30 1.34 -2.64 -0.09
N ALA A 31 0.66 -2.06 -1.09
CA ALA A 31 -0.81 -1.92 -1.10
C ALA A 31 -1.51 -3.29 -1.06
N MET A 32 -1.08 -4.23 -1.89
CA MET A 32 -1.63 -5.59 -1.90
C MET A 32 -1.37 -6.32 -0.59
N LEU A 33 -0.18 -6.18 -0.02
CA LEU A 33 0.18 -6.82 1.25
C LEU A 33 -0.65 -6.23 2.41
N SER A 34 -0.70 -4.90 2.52
CA SER A 34 -1.54 -4.19 3.49
C SER A 34 -3.01 -4.58 3.35
N GLY A 35 -3.53 -4.62 2.12
CA GLY A 35 -4.90 -5.05 1.83
C GLY A 35 -5.15 -6.49 2.26
N SER A 36 -4.24 -7.41 1.93
CA SER A 36 -4.32 -8.82 2.32
C SER A 36 -4.32 -9.00 3.84
N ILE A 37 -3.43 -8.31 4.55
CA ILE A 37 -3.35 -8.35 6.02
C ILE A 37 -4.67 -7.89 6.64
N LEU A 38 -5.24 -6.78 6.16
CA LEU A 38 -6.51 -6.25 6.66
C LEU A 38 -7.69 -7.18 6.38
N ILE A 39 -7.74 -7.80 5.20
CA ILE A 39 -8.78 -8.78 4.85
C ILE A 39 -8.71 -9.99 5.76
N LEU A 40 -7.53 -10.60 5.88
CA LEU A 40 -7.31 -11.77 6.71
C LEU A 40 -7.63 -11.48 8.18
N TRP A 41 -7.19 -10.33 8.68
CA TRP A 41 -7.48 -9.94 10.05
C TRP A 41 -8.98 -9.75 10.28
N GLY A 42 -9.68 -9.01 9.43
CA GLY A 42 -11.12 -8.78 9.64
C GLY A 42 -11.92 -10.08 9.56
N PHE A 43 -11.54 -11.01 8.69
CA PHE A 43 -12.19 -12.33 8.62
C PHE A 43 -11.91 -13.18 9.86
N PHE A 44 -10.65 -13.20 10.32
CA PHE A 44 -10.28 -13.86 11.58
C PHE A 44 -11.05 -13.26 12.77
N SER A 45 -11.11 -11.93 12.84
CA SER A 45 -11.80 -11.17 13.87
C SER A 45 -13.31 -11.43 13.88
N TYR A 46 -13.93 -11.62 12.71
CA TYR A 46 -15.34 -11.99 12.61
C TYR A 46 -15.63 -13.37 13.20
N ILE A 47 -14.80 -14.37 12.89
CA ILE A 47 -14.98 -15.75 13.36
C ILE A 47 -14.63 -15.88 14.85
N ALA A 48 -13.60 -15.15 15.31
CA ALA A 48 -13.17 -15.14 16.70
C ALA A 48 -14.10 -14.32 17.62
N SER A 49 -15.07 -13.60 17.05
CA SER A 49 -16.05 -12.83 17.82
C SER A 49 -17.21 -13.75 18.24
N ASP A 50 -17.42 -13.91 19.55
CA ASP A 50 -18.48 -14.76 20.10
C ASP A 50 -19.90 -14.43 19.59
N SER A 51 -20.14 -13.19 19.19
CA SER A 51 -21.43 -12.72 18.66
C SER A 51 -21.47 -12.58 17.14
N GLY A 52 -20.37 -12.88 16.43
CA GLY A 52 -20.26 -12.64 14.99
C GLY A 52 -20.38 -11.15 14.65
N SER A 53 -19.67 -10.29 15.39
CA SER A 53 -19.82 -8.84 15.25
C SER A 53 -19.42 -8.36 13.84
N ILE A 54 -20.38 -7.79 13.12
CA ILE A 54 -20.15 -7.21 11.78
C ILE A 54 -19.13 -6.06 11.84
N THR A 55 -19.00 -5.38 12.99
CA THR A 55 -18.00 -4.31 13.18
C THR A 55 -16.56 -4.85 13.17
N ALA A 56 -16.35 -6.14 13.44
CA ALA A 56 -15.05 -6.78 13.34
C ALA A 56 -14.54 -6.89 11.88
N LEU A 57 -15.44 -6.83 10.89
CA LEU A 57 -15.13 -6.87 9.46
C LEU A 57 -14.70 -5.52 8.87
N ILE A 58 -14.77 -4.43 9.64
CA ILE A 58 -14.36 -3.10 9.18
C ILE A 58 -12.96 -3.11 8.52
N PRO A 59 -11.94 -3.79 9.07
CA PRO A 59 -10.63 -3.89 8.42
C PRO A 59 -10.71 -4.47 7.00
N SER A 60 -11.49 -5.53 6.79
CA SER A 60 -11.66 -6.16 5.48
C SER A 60 -12.33 -5.22 4.46
N PHE A 61 -13.30 -4.41 4.89
CA PHE A 61 -13.96 -3.42 4.01
C PHE A 61 -12.97 -2.40 3.43
N PHE A 62 -11.92 -2.05 4.17
CA PHE A 62 -10.84 -1.19 3.66
C PHE A 62 -9.74 -1.98 2.95
N GLY A 63 -9.49 -3.21 3.38
CA GLY A 63 -8.47 -4.08 2.79
C GLY A 63 -8.81 -4.50 1.35
N VAL A 64 -10.08 -4.80 1.05
CA VAL A 64 -10.54 -5.19 -0.30
C VAL A 64 -10.23 -4.12 -1.36
N PRO A 65 -10.69 -2.86 -1.25
CA PRO A 65 -10.39 -1.84 -2.24
C PRO A 65 -8.89 -1.55 -2.32
N LEU A 66 -8.15 -1.61 -1.20
CA LEU A 66 -6.69 -1.43 -1.20
C LEU A 66 -5.99 -2.53 -1.99
N LEU A 67 -6.41 -3.79 -1.82
CA LEU A 67 -5.88 -4.93 -2.56
C LEU A 67 -6.20 -4.84 -4.05
N ILE A 68 -7.45 -4.51 -4.40
CA ILE A 68 -7.88 -4.37 -5.80
C ILE A 68 -7.10 -3.25 -6.50
N LEU A 69 -6.96 -2.08 -5.88
CA LEU A 69 -6.20 -0.96 -6.44
C LEU A 69 -4.71 -1.30 -6.58
N GLY A 70 -4.13 -1.99 -5.59
CA GLY A 70 -2.77 -2.50 -5.66
C GLY A 70 -2.57 -3.45 -6.85
N PHE A 71 -3.45 -4.44 -7.01
CA PHE A 71 -3.42 -5.39 -8.12
C PHE A 71 -3.59 -4.70 -9.48
N LEU A 72 -4.56 -3.78 -9.59
CA LEU A 72 -4.85 -3.07 -10.83
C LEU A 72 -3.68 -2.17 -11.25
N SER A 73 -2.94 -1.61 -10.29
CA SER A 73 -1.75 -0.81 -10.56
C SER A 73 -0.59 -1.61 -11.15
N ILE A 74 -0.52 -2.92 -10.91
CA ILE A 74 0.46 -3.84 -11.51
C ILE A 74 0.00 -4.24 -12.91
N ARG A 75 -1.31 -4.50 -13.08
CA ARG A 75 -1.89 -4.89 -14.36
C ARG A 75 -1.88 -3.77 -15.39
N ASN A 76 -2.08 -2.52 -14.95
CA ASN A 76 -2.19 -1.38 -15.83
C ASN A 76 -1.18 -0.28 -15.44
N GLU A 77 0.07 -0.49 -15.86
CA GLU A 77 1.19 0.39 -15.52
C GLU A 77 0.99 1.83 -16.04
N SER A 78 0.31 2.00 -17.19
CA SER A 78 0.01 3.32 -17.77
C SER A 78 -0.75 4.24 -16.81
N ASN A 79 -1.62 3.66 -15.98
CA ASN A 79 -2.45 4.38 -15.01
C ASN A 79 -2.03 4.10 -13.55
N LYS A 80 -0.84 3.53 -13.33
CA LYS A 80 -0.31 3.17 -11.99
C LYS A 80 -0.45 4.32 -10.99
N HIS A 81 -0.13 5.54 -11.39
CA HIS A 81 -0.20 6.72 -10.52
C HIS A 81 -1.61 7.04 -10.02
N HIS A 82 -2.65 6.85 -10.85
CA HIS A 82 -4.04 7.09 -10.48
C HIS A 82 -4.53 6.06 -9.47
N TYR A 83 -4.24 4.78 -9.71
CA TYR A 83 -4.57 3.72 -8.75
C TYR A 83 -3.84 3.92 -7.42
N MET A 84 -2.60 4.42 -7.44
CA MET A 84 -1.87 4.74 -6.22
C MET A 84 -2.46 5.93 -5.46
N HIS A 85 -2.84 7.01 -6.14
CA HIS A 85 -3.53 8.11 -5.47
C HIS A 85 -4.86 7.68 -4.88
N ALA A 86 -5.64 6.86 -5.61
CA ALA A 86 -6.86 6.27 -5.08
C ALA A 86 -6.59 5.41 -3.83
N SER A 87 -5.55 4.59 -3.85
CA SER A 87 -5.17 3.75 -2.70
C SER A 87 -4.78 4.57 -1.47
N MET A 88 -4.17 5.74 -1.68
CA MET A 88 -3.83 6.69 -0.61
C MET A 88 -5.08 7.33 0.01
N ILE A 89 -6.09 7.65 -0.80
CA ILE A 89 -7.38 8.15 -0.29
C ILE A 89 -8.05 7.07 0.56
N VAL A 90 -8.07 5.82 0.08
CA VAL A 90 -8.62 4.69 0.85
C VAL A 90 -7.87 4.56 2.18
N ALA A 91 -6.55 4.58 2.18
CA ALA A 91 -5.75 4.47 3.40
C ALA A 91 -5.97 5.64 4.37
N LEU A 92 -6.18 6.85 3.86
CA LEU A 92 -6.53 8.00 4.69
C LEU A 92 -7.87 7.78 5.40
N ILE A 93 -8.90 7.34 4.66
CA ILE A 93 -10.21 7.02 5.23
C ILE A 93 -10.08 5.87 6.25
N SER A 94 -9.25 4.86 5.97
CA SER A 94 -8.96 3.77 6.91
C SER A 94 -8.39 4.30 8.23
N VAL A 95 -7.43 5.22 8.20
CA VAL A 95 -6.83 5.80 9.40
C VAL A 95 -7.85 6.63 10.19
N LEU A 96 -8.68 7.42 9.51
CA LEU A 96 -9.79 8.15 10.14
C LEU A 96 -10.80 7.19 10.77
N GLY A 97 -11.12 6.08 10.09
CA GLY A 97 -11.97 5.01 10.61
C GLY A 97 -11.37 4.34 11.84
N GLY A 98 -10.07 4.05 11.84
CA GLY A 98 -9.34 3.50 12.99
C GLY A 98 -9.33 4.44 14.20
N PHE A 99 -9.33 5.76 13.97
CA PHE A 99 -9.38 6.77 15.04
C PHE A 99 -10.67 6.73 15.87
N ARG A 100 -11.74 6.08 15.35
CA ARG A 100 -12.97 5.86 16.13
C ARG A 100 -12.74 5.02 17.40
N ILE A 101 -11.60 4.36 17.54
CA ILE A 101 -11.22 3.66 18.78
C ILE A 101 -11.36 4.51 20.05
N PHE A 102 -11.16 5.82 19.97
CA PHE A 102 -11.31 6.74 21.11
C PHE A 102 -12.76 7.14 21.42
N GLN A 103 -13.71 6.76 20.55
CA GLN A 103 -15.12 7.13 20.65
C GLN A 103 -16.02 5.93 20.99
N ILE A 104 -15.48 4.70 20.99
CA ILE A 104 -16.26 3.50 21.26
C ILE A 104 -16.17 3.20 22.76
N GLU A 105 -17.23 3.51 23.49
CA GLU A 105 -17.44 3.06 24.87
C GLU A 105 -17.78 1.57 24.89
N ASP A 106 -17.28 0.82 25.87
CA ASP A 106 -17.48 -0.63 26.05
C ASP A 106 -17.09 -1.51 24.83
N ALA A 107 -16.03 -1.12 24.11
CA ALA A 107 -15.50 -1.92 23.01
C ALA A 107 -14.90 -3.26 23.50
N SER A 108 -15.24 -4.36 22.83
CA SER A 108 -14.53 -5.63 23.03
C SER A 108 -13.04 -5.50 22.63
N ASN A 109 -12.18 -6.29 23.27
CA ASN A 109 -10.74 -6.37 22.92
C ASN A 109 -10.51 -6.60 21.42
N LEU A 110 -11.38 -7.40 20.80
CA LEU A 110 -11.29 -7.75 19.39
C LEU A 110 -11.71 -6.58 18.47
N THR A 111 -12.69 -5.78 18.88
CA THR A 111 -13.08 -4.54 18.20
C THR A 111 -11.95 -3.51 18.31
N LEU A 112 -11.36 -3.33 19.50
CA LEU A 112 -10.20 -2.47 19.70
C LEU A 112 -9.02 -2.90 18.81
N ALA A 113 -8.69 -4.19 18.80
CA ALA A 113 -7.61 -4.73 17.98
C ALA A 113 -7.86 -4.53 16.48
N SER A 114 -9.11 -4.66 16.03
CA SER A 114 -9.51 -4.41 14.63
C SER A 114 -9.33 -2.94 14.21
N HIS A 115 -9.65 -1.99 15.10
CA HIS A 115 -9.40 -0.57 14.81
C HIS A 115 -7.91 -0.22 14.89
N LEU A 116 -7.17 -0.83 15.82
CA LEU A 116 -5.73 -0.65 15.94
C LEU A 116 -4.99 -1.13 14.69
N ILE A 117 -5.27 -2.34 14.20
CA ILE A 117 -4.59 -2.85 13.01
C ILE A 117 -4.96 -2.02 11.77
N LEU A 118 -6.22 -1.59 11.65
CA LEU A 118 -6.66 -0.71 10.58
C LEU A 118 -5.86 0.60 10.58
N LEU A 119 -5.68 1.20 11.77
CA LEU A 119 -4.92 2.43 11.97
C LEU A 119 -3.43 2.21 11.66
N VAL A 120 -2.80 1.18 12.22
CA VAL A 120 -1.36 0.92 12.06
C VAL A 120 -1.03 0.58 10.61
N VAL A 121 -1.76 -0.33 9.97
CA VAL A 121 -1.52 -0.72 8.58
C VAL A 121 -1.78 0.46 7.64
N GLY A 122 -2.84 1.24 7.89
CA GLY A 122 -3.14 2.46 7.13
C GLY A 122 -2.03 3.50 7.22
N ILE A 123 -1.50 3.76 8.42
CA ILE A 123 -0.38 4.70 8.64
C ILE A 123 0.88 4.21 7.93
N ILE A 124 1.26 2.93 8.09
CA ILE A 124 2.45 2.36 7.45
C ILE A 124 2.35 2.52 5.92
N PHE A 125 1.19 2.20 5.35
CA PHE A 125 0.96 2.34 3.91
C PHE A 125 1.04 3.81 3.48
N MET A 126 0.40 4.73 4.21
CA MET A 126 0.45 6.16 3.89
C MET A 126 1.88 6.71 3.93
N VAL A 127 2.65 6.36 4.95
CA VAL A 127 4.06 6.78 5.06
C VAL A 127 4.86 6.26 3.85
N GLY A 128 4.71 4.98 3.51
CA GLY A 128 5.34 4.41 2.32
C GLY A 128 4.95 5.14 1.03
N GLY A 129 3.67 5.42 0.84
CA GLY A 129 3.16 6.15 -0.33
C GLY A 129 3.67 7.60 -0.43
N ILE A 130 3.66 8.35 0.68
CA ILE A 130 4.18 9.72 0.73
C ILE A 130 5.68 9.75 0.40
N LEU A 131 6.46 8.82 0.97
CA LEU A 131 7.89 8.72 0.66
C LEU A 131 8.13 8.39 -0.82
N SER A 132 7.28 7.56 -1.42
CA SER A 132 7.33 7.28 -2.86
C SER A 132 7.07 8.51 -3.72
N PHE A 133 6.06 9.32 -3.38
CA PHE A 133 5.79 10.56 -4.09
C PHE A 133 6.95 11.56 -3.97
N ARG A 134 7.53 11.69 -2.77
CA ARG A 134 8.72 12.51 -2.55
C ARG A 134 9.91 12.04 -3.37
N HIS A 135 10.11 10.72 -3.45
CA HIS A 135 11.18 10.14 -4.26
C HIS A 135 10.96 10.42 -5.76
N ALA A 136 9.75 10.21 -6.27
CA ALA A 136 9.40 10.48 -7.66
C ALA A 136 9.62 11.96 -8.04
N ARG A 137 9.29 12.88 -7.13
CA ARG A 137 9.55 14.32 -7.33
C ARG A 137 11.05 14.61 -7.41
N LYS A 138 11.85 14.14 -6.44
CA LYS A 138 13.30 14.37 -6.41
C LYS A 138 14.00 13.78 -7.63
N LEU A 139 13.52 12.65 -8.13
CA LEU A 139 14.08 12.02 -9.32
C LEU A 139 13.89 12.91 -10.56
N ARG A 140 12.71 13.52 -10.74
CA ARG A 140 12.45 14.48 -11.83
C ARG A 140 13.38 15.71 -11.74
N GLU A 141 13.51 16.29 -10.55
CA GLU A 141 14.42 17.42 -10.29
C GLU A 141 15.88 17.08 -10.64
N SER A 142 16.34 15.85 -10.38
CA SER A 142 17.70 15.41 -10.71
C SER A 142 17.95 15.15 -12.20
N LEU A 143 16.88 14.90 -12.96
CA LEU A 143 16.95 14.65 -14.40
C LEU A 143 16.86 15.95 -15.22
N GLY A 144 16.62 17.09 -14.58
CA GLY A 144 16.50 18.38 -15.24
C GLY A 144 15.18 18.59 -15.99
N GLU A 145 14.15 17.81 -15.64
CA GLU A 145 12.77 17.91 -16.14
C GLU A 145 11.90 18.85 -15.29
#